data_AF-A0A2N2UEV2-F1
#
_entry.id   AF-A0A2N2UEV2-F1
#
_cell.length_a   1.000
_cell.length_b   1.000
_cell.length_c   1.000
_cell.angle_alpha   90.00
_cell.angle_beta   90.00
_cell.angle_gamma   90.00
#
_symmetry.space_group_name_H-M   'P 1'
#
loop_
_entity.id
_entity.type
_entity.pdbx_description
1 polymer ?
#
loop_
_entity_poly.entity_id
_entity_poly.type
_entity_poly.pdbx_seq_one_letter_code
_entity_poly.pdbx_strand_id
1 'polypeptide(L)'
;MTQRLREIPYNYTSFSDREIVTRLLGADAWSVLDELRAERVTGRSARMLYEVLGDIWVVRRNPYLEDDLLASRERREALINALDHRVNEVEKRRQGNDRVALLIARARQAVADFERWFEVTARKRKAALKTLTRHTARDNVCFDGHARVSHVTDATDWRVEYPFVVLYPDTEEEMAPLVRACIELGMTIIPRGGGTG
;
A
#
# COMPACT_ATOMS: atom_id res chain seq x y z
N MET A 1 -29.53 -10.53 -3.77
CA MET A 1 -28.23 -10.04 -4.27
C MET A 1 -27.16 -10.99 -3.78
N THR A 2 -26.60 -11.84 -4.65
CA THR A 2 -25.43 -12.66 -4.31
C THR A 2 -24.26 -11.72 -4.06
N GLN A 3 -23.97 -11.46 -2.78
CA GLN A 3 -22.80 -10.71 -2.36
C GLN A 3 -21.58 -11.43 -2.97
N ARG A 4 -20.91 -10.80 -3.95
CA ARG A 4 -19.66 -11.34 -4.50
C ARG A 4 -18.72 -11.51 -3.31
N LEU A 5 -18.47 -12.76 -2.89
CA LEU A 5 -17.47 -13.05 -1.87
C LEU A 5 -16.14 -12.49 -2.37
N ARG A 6 -15.53 -11.59 -1.60
CA ARG A 6 -14.14 -11.16 -1.80
C ARG A 6 -13.23 -12.33 -1.41
N GLU A 7 -12.28 -12.66 -2.26
CA GLU A 7 -11.29 -13.70 -1.99
C GLU A 7 -10.06 -13.13 -1.28
N ILE A 8 -9.74 -11.85 -1.51
CA ILE A 8 -8.67 -11.15 -0.82
C ILE A 8 -9.15 -10.70 0.57
N PRO A 9 -8.55 -11.21 1.66
CA PRO A 9 -8.92 -10.81 3.01
C PRO A 9 -8.49 -9.37 3.31
N TYR A 10 -9.07 -8.79 4.35
CA TYR A 10 -8.75 -7.45 4.89
C TYR A 10 -8.93 -6.28 3.91
N ASN A 11 -9.51 -6.54 2.72
CA ASN A 11 -9.85 -5.48 1.80
C ASN A 11 -11.12 -4.76 2.27
N TYR A 12 -10.94 -3.62 2.95
CA TYR A 12 -12.01 -2.67 3.30
C TYR A 12 -12.14 -1.52 2.26
N THR A 13 -11.34 -1.55 1.20
CA THR A 13 -11.34 -0.51 0.16
C THR A 13 -12.40 -0.77 -0.91
N SER A 14 -12.64 0.21 -1.77
CA SER A 14 -13.51 0.11 -2.95
C SER A 14 -12.91 -0.74 -4.09
N PHE A 15 -11.61 -1.08 -4.02
CA PHE A 15 -10.94 -1.89 -5.04
C PHE A 15 -11.45 -3.33 -5.06
N SER A 16 -11.68 -3.85 -6.25
CA SER A 16 -11.97 -5.26 -6.50
C SER A 16 -10.71 -6.13 -6.40
N ASP A 17 -10.89 -7.43 -6.20
CA ASP A 17 -9.78 -8.38 -6.17
C ASP A 17 -8.96 -8.33 -7.47
N ARG A 18 -9.61 -8.15 -8.62
CA ARG A 18 -8.95 -7.94 -9.92
C ARG A 18 -8.02 -6.73 -9.90
N GLU A 19 -8.49 -5.61 -9.37
CA GLU A 19 -7.71 -4.38 -9.32
C GLU A 19 -6.51 -4.49 -8.38
N ILE A 20 -6.67 -5.19 -7.26
CA ILE A 20 -5.58 -5.45 -6.32
C ILE A 20 -4.54 -6.39 -6.93
N VAL A 21 -4.98 -7.52 -7.51
CA VAL A 21 -4.10 -8.46 -8.21
C VAL A 21 -3.34 -7.75 -9.32
N THR A 22 -4.04 -6.96 -10.15
CA THR A 22 -3.42 -6.25 -11.27
C THR A 22 -2.34 -5.28 -10.78
N ARG A 23 -2.58 -4.56 -9.68
CA ARG A 23 -1.64 -3.61 -9.09
C ARG A 23 -0.43 -4.27 -8.43
N LEU A 24 -0.63 -5.42 -7.77
CA LEU A 24 0.43 -6.09 -7.01
C LEU A 24 1.22 -7.08 -7.85
N LEU A 25 0.56 -7.82 -8.75
CA LEU A 25 1.14 -8.94 -9.49
C LEU A 25 1.22 -8.71 -11.01
N GLY A 26 0.49 -7.72 -11.55
CA GLY A 26 0.39 -7.48 -12.98
C GLY A 26 -0.90 -8.04 -13.60
N ALA A 27 -1.24 -7.56 -14.80
CA ALA A 27 -2.47 -7.93 -15.50
C ALA A 27 -2.47 -9.40 -15.97
N ASP A 28 -1.31 -9.93 -16.34
CA ASP A 28 -1.09 -11.33 -16.73
C ASP A 28 -1.41 -12.30 -15.58
N ALA A 29 -1.05 -11.94 -14.35
CA ALA A 29 -1.33 -12.74 -13.17
C ALA A 29 -2.86 -12.88 -12.92
N TRP A 30 -3.64 -11.84 -13.21
CA TRP A 30 -5.10 -11.93 -13.11
C TRP A 30 -5.69 -12.90 -14.12
N SER A 31 -5.25 -12.84 -15.38
CA SER A 31 -5.70 -13.78 -16.42
C SER A 31 -5.40 -15.22 -16.04
N VAL A 32 -4.18 -15.49 -15.54
CA VAL A 32 -3.80 -16.83 -15.08
C VAL A 32 -4.63 -17.30 -13.88
N LEU A 33 -4.94 -16.42 -12.92
CA LEU A 33 -5.82 -16.75 -11.80
C LEU A 33 -7.23 -17.10 -12.27
N ASP A 34 -7.76 -16.40 -13.27
CA ASP A 34 -9.10 -16.65 -13.80
C ASP A 34 -9.18 -18.00 -14.53
N GLU A 35 -8.15 -18.34 -15.33
CA GLU A 35 -8.02 -19.66 -15.96
C GLU A 35 -7.95 -20.80 -14.93
N LEU A 36 -7.09 -20.67 -13.90
CA LEU A 36 -6.95 -21.67 -12.85
C LEU A 36 -8.24 -21.83 -12.04
N ARG A 37 -9.00 -20.74 -11.85
CA ARG A 37 -10.31 -20.77 -11.19
C ARG A 37 -11.33 -21.56 -12.02
N ALA A 38 -11.35 -21.35 -13.34
CA ALA A 38 -12.23 -22.08 -14.24
C ALA A 38 -11.96 -23.60 -14.23
N GLU A 39 -10.71 -24.01 -14.07
CA GLU A 39 -10.29 -25.41 -13.99
C GLU A 39 -10.48 -26.05 -12.61
N ARG A 40 -10.97 -25.30 -11.60
CA ARG A 40 -11.13 -25.74 -10.20
C ARG A 40 -9.82 -26.28 -9.57
N VAL A 41 -8.68 -25.81 -10.05
CA VAL A 41 -7.36 -26.26 -9.57
C VAL A 41 -7.07 -25.60 -8.21
N THR A 42 -7.19 -26.39 -7.14
CA THR A 42 -6.70 -26.13 -5.77
C THR A 42 -7.11 -24.80 -5.11
N GLY A 43 -8.26 -24.77 -4.43
CA GLY A 43 -8.70 -23.60 -3.65
C GLY A 43 -7.75 -23.18 -2.52
N ARG A 44 -6.94 -24.10 -1.97
CA ARG A 44 -6.02 -23.80 -0.87
C ARG A 44 -4.84 -22.92 -1.30
N SER A 45 -4.19 -23.26 -2.41
CA SER A 45 -3.06 -22.48 -2.95
C SER A 45 -3.48 -21.08 -3.36
N ALA A 46 -4.65 -20.96 -4.00
CA ALA A 46 -5.24 -19.67 -4.35
C ALA A 46 -5.55 -18.83 -3.09
N ARG A 47 -6.16 -19.44 -2.06
CA ARG A 47 -6.43 -18.74 -0.79
C ARG A 47 -5.15 -18.22 -0.14
N MET A 48 -4.09 -19.03 -0.12
CA MET A 48 -2.79 -18.61 0.43
C MET A 48 -2.20 -17.44 -0.36
N LEU A 49 -2.29 -17.45 -1.69
CA LEU A 49 -1.86 -16.31 -2.49
C LEU A 49 -2.68 -15.06 -2.17
N TYR A 50 -4.01 -15.17 -2.06
CA TYR A 50 -4.85 -14.05 -1.68
C TYR A 50 -4.57 -13.52 -0.27
N GLU A 51 -4.25 -14.38 0.70
CA GLU A 51 -3.79 -13.97 2.02
C GLU A 51 -2.50 -13.14 1.93
N VAL A 52 -1.51 -13.53 1.10
CA VAL A 52 -0.30 -12.70 0.85
C VAL A 52 -0.67 -11.32 0.30
N LEU A 53 -1.57 -11.28 -0.70
CA LEU A 53 -1.99 -10.01 -1.30
C LEU A 53 -2.77 -9.14 -0.32
N GLY A 54 -3.63 -9.75 0.51
CA GLY A 54 -4.41 -9.05 1.53
C GLY A 54 -3.53 -8.40 2.59
N ASP A 55 -2.52 -9.12 3.08
CA ASP A 55 -1.55 -8.62 4.06
C ASP A 55 -0.72 -7.44 3.50
N ILE A 56 -0.26 -7.53 2.24
CA ILE A 56 0.43 -6.41 1.57
C ILE A 56 -0.53 -5.23 1.40
N TRP A 57 -1.75 -5.50 0.94
CA TRP A 57 -2.73 -4.47 0.61
C TRP A 57 -3.19 -3.69 1.84
N VAL A 58 -3.52 -4.37 2.93
CA VAL A 58 -4.01 -3.74 4.16
C VAL A 58 -2.96 -2.80 4.75
N VAL A 59 -1.68 -3.17 4.72
CA VAL A 59 -0.60 -2.30 5.21
C VAL A 59 -0.42 -1.09 4.31
N ARG A 60 -0.40 -1.27 2.98
CA ARG A 60 -0.25 -0.15 2.03
C ARG A 60 -1.41 0.85 2.07
N ARG A 61 -2.58 0.45 2.60
CA ARG A 61 -3.79 1.27 2.66
C ARG A 61 -4.16 1.68 4.08
N ASN A 62 -3.32 1.41 5.06
CA ASN A 62 -3.57 1.79 6.45
C ASN A 62 -2.35 2.54 7.02
N PRO A 63 -2.41 3.88 7.12
CA PRO A 63 -1.34 4.68 7.70
C PRO A 63 -0.92 4.24 9.11
N TYR A 64 -1.84 3.70 9.93
CA TYR A 64 -1.51 3.20 11.27
C TYR A 64 -0.64 1.93 11.22
N LEU A 65 -0.95 1.00 10.31
CA LEU A 65 -0.13 -0.20 10.12
C LEU A 65 1.21 0.15 9.47
N GLU A 66 1.21 1.09 8.51
CA GLU A 66 2.45 1.62 7.93
C GLU A 66 3.35 2.21 9.02
N ASP A 67 2.82 3.07 9.88
CA ASP A 67 3.59 3.72 10.94
C ASP A 67 4.13 2.70 11.97
N ASP A 68 3.31 1.74 12.39
CA ASP A 68 3.73 0.67 13.33
C ASP A 68 4.89 -0.15 12.77
N LEU A 69 4.81 -0.55 11.49
CA LEU A 69 5.83 -1.36 10.82
C LEU A 69 7.07 -0.57 10.39
N LEU A 70 6.93 0.74 10.17
CA LEU A 70 8.08 1.64 10.01
C LEU A 70 8.83 1.83 11.34
N ALA A 71 8.12 1.88 12.46
CA ALA A 71 8.69 2.06 13.79
C ALA A 71 9.31 0.77 14.37
N SER A 72 8.80 -0.41 14.00
CA SER A 72 9.27 -1.69 14.51
C SER A 72 9.88 -2.58 13.42
N ARG A 73 11.22 -2.64 13.40
CA ARG A 73 11.97 -3.55 12.52
C ARG A 73 11.60 -5.02 12.75
N GLU A 74 11.43 -5.43 14.00
CA GLU A 74 11.07 -6.80 14.38
C GLU A 74 9.70 -7.20 13.81
N ARG A 75 8.67 -6.36 13.99
CA ARG A 75 7.33 -6.64 13.43
C ARG A 75 7.35 -6.68 11.90
N ARG A 76 8.12 -5.79 11.28
CA ARG A 76 8.32 -5.79 9.83
C ARG A 76 8.96 -7.09 9.34
N GLU A 77 10.06 -7.52 9.95
CA GLU A 77 10.74 -8.77 9.59
C GLU A 77 9.82 -9.99 9.82
N ALA A 78 9.07 -10.01 10.93
CA ALA A 78 8.09 -11.07 11.20
C ALA A 78 7.00 -11.15 10.11
N LEU A 79 6.47 -10.01 9.66
CA LEU A 79 5.49 -9.96 8.58
C LEU A 79 6.08 -10.46 7.25
N ILE A 80 7.25 -9.95 6.85
CA ILE A 80 7.90 -10.37 5.59
C ILE A 80 8.18 -11.87 5.59
N ASN A 81 8.74 -12.40 6.69
CA ASN A 81 8.99 -13.84 6.84
C ASN A 81 7.70 -14.67 6.74
N ALA A 82 6.59 -14.19 7.30
CA ALA A 82 5.30 -14.86 7.19
C ALA A 82 4.78 -14.90 5.74
N LEU A 83 4.94 -13.80 5.00
CA LEU A 83 4.58 -13.73 3.58
C LEU A 83 5.43 -14.69 2.74
N ASP A 84 6.75 -14.69 2.92
CA ASP A 84 7.66 -15.60 2.23
C ASP A 84 7.36 -17.06 2.55
N HIS A 85 7.09 -17.38 3.81
CA HIS A 85 6.67 -18.72 4.21
C HIS A 85 5.40 -19.14 3.46
N ARG A 86 4.40 -18.26 3.38
CA ARG A 86 3.15 -18.55 2.68
C ARG A 86 3.36 -18.76 1.17
N VAL A 87 4.22 -17.96 0.53
CA VAL A 87 4.60 -18.17 -0.88
C VAL A 87 5.35 -19.49 -1.09
N ASN A 88 6.27 -19.84 -0.19
CA ASN A 88 7.00 -21.12 -0.24
C ASN A 88 6.07 -22.33 -0.10
N GLU A 89 5.03 -22.21 0.73
CA GLU A 89 4.00 -23.23 0.87
C GLU A 89 3.18 -23.41 -0.42
N VAL A 90 2.92 -22.34 -1.18
CA VAL A 90 2.30 -22.45 -2.51
C VAL A 90 3.23 -23.17 -3.50
N GLU A 91 4.54 -22.87 -3.49
CA GLU A 91 5.54 -23.54 -4.34
C GLU A 91 5.58 -25.06 -4.10
N LYS A 92 5.59 -25.50 -2.85
CA LYS A 92 5.56 -26.94 -2.52
C LYS A 92 4.35 -27.67 -3.11
N ARG A 93 3.26 -26.95 -3.37
CA ARG A 93 1.98 -27.49 -3.90
C ARG A 93 1.83 -27.31 -5.41
N ARG A 94 2.81 -26.70 -6.10
CA ARG A 94 2.75 -26.39 -7.54
C ARG A 94 2.62 -27.62 -8.44
N GLN A 95 3.15 -28.77 -8.04
CA GLN A 95 3.12 -30.03 -8.82
C GLN A 95 3.58 -29.85 -10.29
N GLY A 96 4.57 -28.98 -10.54
CA GLY A 96 5.08 -28.71 -11.89
C GLY A 96 4.21 -27.80 -12.77
N ASN A 97 3.11 -27.23 -12.27
CA ASN A 97 2.25 -26.35 -13.05
C ASN A 97 2.94 -24.99 -13.32
N ASP A 98 3.23 -24.68 -14.59
CA ASP A 98 3.94 -23.45 -14.99
C ASP A 98 3.12 -22.18 -14.77
N ARG A 99 1.80 -22.26 -14.83
CA ARG A 99 0.92 -21.13 -14.51
C ARG A 99 1.02 -20.75 -13.04
N VAL A 100 1.08 -21.75 -12.16
CA VAL A 100 1.30 -21.52 -10.72
C VAL A 100 2.72 -20.99 -10.47
N ALA A 101 3.73 -21.43 -11.24
CA ALA A 101 5.08 -20.88 -11.20
C ALA A 101 5.11 -19.37 -11.43
N LEU A 102 4.39 -18.91 -12.45
CA LEU A 102 4.30 -17.50 -12.78
C LEU A 102 3.71 -16.72 -11.61
N LEU A 103 2.61 -17.19 -11.04
CA LEU A 103 1.96 -16.54 -9.89
C LEU A 103 2.90 -16.46 -8.67
N ILE A 104 3.67 -17.52 -8.41
CA ILE A 104 4.65 -17.54 -7.32
C ILE A 104 5.77 -16.53 -7.59
N ALA A 105 6.31 -16.48 -8.80
CA ALA A 105 7.34 -15.52 -9.17
C ALA A 105 6.84 -14.07 -9.00
N ARG A 106 5.61 -13.78 -9.44
CA ARG A 106 4.97 -12.47 -9.22
C ARG A 106 4.77 -12.17 -7.73
N ALA A 107 4.33 -13.16 -6.95
CA ALA A 107 4.13 -12.99 -5.50
C ALA A 107 5.43 -12.71 -4.77
N ARG A 108 6.52 -13.43 -5.07
CA ARG A 108 7.86 -13.16 -4.50
C ARG A 108 8.33 -11.75 -4.84
N GLN A 109 8.13 -11.33 -6.08
CA GLN A 109 8.46 -9.96 -6.49
C GLN A 109 7.64 -8.93 -5.70
N ALA A 110 6.34 -9.15 -5.52
CA ALA A 110 5.48 -8.27 -4.74
C ALA A 110 5.89 -8.19 -3.26
N VAL A 111 6.30 -9.30 -2.64
CA VAL A 111 6.84 -9.33 -1.27
C VAL A 111 8.15 -8.53 -1.20
N ALA A 112 9.07 -8.74 -2.14
CA ALA A 112 10.33 -8.00 -2.19
C ALA A 112 10.14 -6.49 -2.43
N ASP A 113 9.18 -6.11 -3.28
CA ASP A 113 8.78 -4.71 -3.49
C ASP A 113 8.13 -4.11 -2.24
N PHE A 114 7.35 -4.90 -1.51
CA PHE A 114 6.74 -4.48 -0.25
C PHE A 114 7.79 -4.28 0.86
N GLU A 115 8.80 -5.14 0.95
CA GLU A 115 9.93 -4.95 1.85
C GLU A 115 10.71 -3.67 1.53
N ARG A 116 11.10 -3.49 0.26
CA ARG A 116 11.83 -2.29 -0.21
C ARG A 116 11.03 -1.00 0.03
N TRP A 117 9.71 -1.06 -0.09
CA TRP A 117 8.84 0.09 0.11
C TRP A 117 9.02 0.74 1.48
N PHE A 118 9.23 -0.02 2.56
CA PHE A 118 9.46 0.56 3.89
C PHE A 118 10.71 1.44 3.94
N GLU A 119 11.83 0.97 3.36
CA GLU A 119 13.08 1.72 3.33
C GLU A 119 12.95 2.99 2.46
N VAL A 120 12.31 2.86 1.30
CA VAL A 120 12.04 3.99 0.40
C VAL A 120 11.17 5.02 1.11
N THR A 121 10.10 4.59 1.78
CA THR A 121 9.20 5.47 2.53
C THR A 121 9.93 6.18 3.67
N ALA A 122 10.73 5.46 4.46
CA ALA A 122 11.52 6.06 5.54
C ALA A 122 12.51 7.12 5.01
N ARG A 123 13.20 6.83 3.89
CA ARG A 123 14.11 7.79 3.23
C ARG A 123 13.37 9.01 2.73
N LYS A 124 12.21 8.84 2.09
CA LYS A 124 11.36 9.95 1.63
C LYS A 124 10.87 10.81 2.79
N ARG A 125 10.39 10.20 3.89
CA ARG A 125 9.93 10.95 5.09
C ARG A 125 11.06 11.78 5.68
N LYS A 126 12.27 11.21 5.79
CA LYS A 126 13.46 11.92 6.29
C LYS A 126 13.84 13.10 5.39
N ALA A 127 13.83 12.92 4.07
CA ALA A 127 14.15 13.98 3.12
C ALA A 127 13.10 15.11 3.13
N ALA A 128 11.82 14.74 3.15
CA ALA A 128 10.71 15.68 3.23
C ALA A 128 10.78 16.50 4.53
N LEU A 129 10.91 15.84 5.67
CA LEU A 129 11.03 16.51 6.97
C LEU A 129 12.21 17.49 6.98
N LYS A 130 13.41 17.07 6.57
CA LYS A 130 14.59 17.94 6.52
C LYS A 130 14.38 19.20 5.66
N THR A 131 13.64 19.06 4.57
CA THR A 131 13.44 20.15 3.60
C THR A 131 12.35 21.10 4.08
N LEU A 132 11.22 20.55 4.54
CA LEU A 132 10.02 21.32 4.90
C LEU A 132 10.19 22.07 6.23
N THR A 133 10.92 21.52 7.21
CA THR A 133 11.18 22.20 8.49
C THR A 133 12.11 23.41 8.40
N ARG A 134 12.57 23.77 7.19
CA ARG A 134 13.25 25.05 6.94
C ARG A 134 12.27 26.21 6.82
N HIS A 135 11.00 25.89 6.60
CA HIS A 135 9.96 26.85 6.22
C HIS A 135 8.75 26.82 7.16
N THR A 136 8.72 25.90 8.12
CA THR A 136 7.64 25.76 9.11
C THR A 136 8.17 25.04 10.35
N ALA A 137 7.45 25.12 11.47
CA ALA A 137 7.74 24.31 12.65
C ALA A 137 7.71 22.80 12.36
N ARG A 138 8.49 22.02 13.11
CA ARG A 138 8.56 20.55 12.93
C ARG A 138 7.20 19.88 13.07
N ASP A 139 6.40 20.34 14.02
CA ASP A 139 5.10 19.74 14.35
C ASP A 139 4.05 20.00 13.26
N ASN A 140 4.32 20.93 12.35
CA ASN A 140 3.46 21.22 11.20
C ASN A 140 3.69 20.26 10.03
N VAL A 141 4.64 19.31 10.14
CA VAL A 141 4.96 18.31 9.11
C VAL A 141 4.51 16.93 9.57
N CYS A 142 3.26 16.59 9.27
CA CYS A 142 2.58 15.41 9.83
C CYS A 142 2.58 14.23 8.86
N PHE A 143 3.27 13.14 9.25
CA PHE A 143 3.25 11.85 8.54
C PHE A 143 2.39 10.80 9.24
N ASP A 144 1.86 11.11 10.42
CA ASP A 144 1.15 10.17 11.27
C ASP A 144 -0.21 9.78 10.67
N GLY A 145 -0.68 8.61 11.09
CA GLY A 145 -1.95 8.08 10.63
C GLY A 145 -3.16 8.97 10.90
N HIS A 146 -3.20 9.73 12.00
CA HIS A 146 -4.35 10.58 12.29
C HIS A 146 -4.46 11.73 11.29
N ALA A 147 -3.38 12.47 11.06
CA ALA A 147 -3.36 13.55 10.09
C ALA A 147 -3.71 13.03 8.69
N ARG A 148 -3.09 11.93 8.26
CA ARG A 148 -3.31 11.35 6.92
C ARG A 148 -4.72 10.81 6.71
N VAL A 149 -5.33 10.17 7.71
CA VAL A 149 -6.71 9.66 7.63
C VAL A 149 -7.71 10.81 7.62
N SER A 150 -7.53 11.83 8.45
CA SER A 150 -8.42 13.01 8.46
C SER A 150 -8.37 13.81 7.15
N HIS A 151 -7.29 13.66 6.40
CA HIS A 151 -7.05 14.36 5.14
C HIS A 151 -7.11 13.45 3.91
N VAL A 152 -7.62 12.21 4.06
CA VAL A 152 -7.73 11.27 2.96
C VAL A 152 -8.79 11.77 1.98
N THR A 153 -10.02 12.04 2.43
CA THR A 153 -11.17 12.26 1.55
C THR A 153 -11.11 13.57 0.76
N ASP A 154 -11.23 13.47 -0.56
CA ASP A 154 -11.83 14.47 -1.44
C ASP A 154 -13.31 14.05 -1.64
N ALA A 155 -14.28 14.96 -1.65
CA ALA A 155 -15.71 14.64 -1.75
C ALA A 155 -16.14 13.96 -3.06
N THR A 156 -15.23 13.66 -3.98
CA THR A 156 -15.59 13.16 -5.32
C THR A 156 -15.12 11.74 -5.68
N ASP A 157 -14.16 11.12 -4.99
CA ASP A 157 -13.81 9.72 -5.27
C ASP A 157 -13.46 8.92 -4.02
N TRP A 158 -14.22 7.85 -3.75
CA TRP A 158 -14.00 6.89 -2.68
C TRP A 158 -12.77 6.00 -2.92
N ARG A 159 -12.01 6.22 -4.00
CA ARG A 159 -10.73 5.56 -4.34
C ARG A 159 -9.52 6.27 -3.74
N VAL A 160 -9.68 6.70 -2.50
CA VAL A 160 -8.86 7.73 -1.87
C VAL A 160 -7.42 7.27 -1.63
N GLU A 161 -6.46 7.81 -2.38
CA GLU A 161 -5.03 7.71 -2.05
C GLU A 161 -4.74 8.50 -0.78
N TYR A 162 -4.00 7.92 0.16
CA TYR A 162 -3.62 8.64 1.38
C TYR A 162 -2.56 9.70 1.06
N PRO A 163 -2.68 10.93 1.59
CA PRO A 163 -1.62 11.91 1.46
C PRO A 163 -0.31 11.34 2.03
N PHE A 164 0.81 11.65 1.39
CA PHE A 164 2.12 11.23 1.88
C PHE A 164 2.50 12.00 3.16
N VAL A 165 2.18 13.29 3.20
CA VAL A 165 2.41 14.21 4.33
C VAL A 165 1.28 15.23 4.34
N VAL A 166 0.90 15.68 5.53
CA VAL A 166 -0.03 16.81 5.74
C VAL A 166 0.76 17.97 6.33
N LEU A 167 0.55 19.17 5.80
CA LEU A 167 1.21 20.40 6.25
C LEU A 167 0.19 21.34 6.89
N TYR A 168 0.54 21.86 8.07
CA TYR A 168 -0.27 22.85 8.80
C TYR A 168 0.53 24.15 9.01
N PRO A 169 0.77 24.94 7.95
CA PRO A 169 1.47 26.22 8.10
C PRO A 169 0.71 27.15 9.04
N ASP A 170 1.45 27.88 9.88
CA ASP A 170 0.88 28.78 10.88
C ASP A 170 0.62 30.18 10.31
N THR A 171 1.35 30.56 9.27
CA THR A 171 1.27 31.89 8.66
C THR A 171 1.26 31.84 7.13
N GLU A 172 0.73 32.89 6.51
CA GLU A 172 0.70 33.02 5.04
C GLU A 172 2.11 33.04 4.44
N GLU A 173 3.09 33.59 5.15
CA GLU A 173 4.49 33.70 4.68
C GLU A 173 5.16 32.32 4.46
N GLU A 174 4.69 31.28 5.16
CA GLU A 174 5.19 29.91 5.01
C GLU A 174 4.70 29.22 3.73
N MET A 175 3.58 29.69 3.15
CA MET A 175 2.90 29.01 2.04
C MET A 175 3.77 28.90 0.79
N ALA A 176 4.29 30.02 0.30
CA ALA A 176 5.09 30.05 -0.92
C ALA A 176 6.37 29.19 -0.85
N PRO A 177 7.20 29.26 0.22
CA PRO A 177 8.37 28.41 0.33
C PRO A 177 8.02 26.93 0.54
N LEU A 178 6.95 26.59 1.28
CA LEU A 178 6.50 25.20 1.42
C LEU A 178 6.04 24.60 0.09
N VAL A 179 5.24 25.33 -0.70
CA VAL A 179 4.81 24.91 -2.03
C VAL A 179 6.02 24.63 -2.93
N ARG A 180 7.02 25.52 -2.93
CA ARG A 180 8.25 25.33 -3.70
C ARG A 180 9.01 24.08 -3.25
N ALA A 181 9.18 23.88 -1.94
CA ALA A 181 9.84 22.70 -1.39
C ALA A 181 9.11 21.39 -1.74
N CYS A 182 7.78 21.38 -1.72
CA CYS A 182 6.99 20.23 -2.17
C CYS A 182 7.21 19.90 -3.66
N ILE A 183 7.28 20.91 -4.52
CA ILE A 183 7.59 20.74 -5.95
C ILE A 183 8.99 20.17 -6.14
N GLU A 184 9.99 20.68 -5.42
CA GLU A 184 11.38 20.16 -5.45
C GLU A 184 11.47 18.70 -4.99
N LEU A 185 10.61 18.30 -4.04
CA LEU A 185 10.48 16.92 -3.57
C LEU A 185 9.65 16.03 -4.52
N GLY A 186 9.13 16.57 -5.62
CA GLY A 186 8.32 15.85 -6.60
C GLY A 186 6.93 15.47 -6.10
N MET A 187 6.36 16.25 -5.16
CA MET A 187 5.05 16.00 -4.57
C MET A 187 3.95 16.73 -5.34
N THR A 188 2.81 16.06 -5.51
CA THR A 188 1.55 16.72 -5.88
C THR A 188 0.95 17.38 -4.65
N ILE A 189 0.46 18.60 -4.80
CA ILE A 189 -0.10 19.41 -3.71
C ILE A 189 -1.62 19.48 -3.88
N ILE A 190 -2.35 19.20 -2.81
CA ILE A 190 -3.80 19.34 -2.75
C ILE A 190 -4.12 20.31 -1.61
N PRO A 191 -4.57 21.55 -1.90
CA PRO A 191 -5.00 22.47 -0.87
C PRO A 191 -6.30 21.96 -0.24
N ARG A 192 -6.41 22.05 1.09
CA ARG A 192 -7.61 21.63 1.83
C ARG A 192 -7.99 22.70 2.85
N GLY A 193 -9.27 23.08 2.85
CA GLY A 193 -9.90 23.86 3.91
C GLY A 193 -10.58 22.96 4.94
N GLY A 194 -11.82 23.27 5.33
CA GLY A 194 -12.57 22.46 6.31
C GLY A 194 -13.00 21.05 5.88
N GLY A 195 -12.71 20.63 4.64
CA GLY A 195 -12.96 19.25 4.16
C GLY A 195 -14.44 18.89 4.00
N THR A 196 -15.30 19.87 3.77
CA THR A 196 -16.76 19.70 3.61
C THR A 196 -17.24 19.63 2.17
N GLY A 197 -16.33 19.58 1.20
CA GLY A 197 -16.62 19.65 -0.22
C GLY A 197 -15.64 18.85 -1.05
#